data_AF-A0A3D3J2P7-F1
#
_entry.id   AF-A0A3D3J2P7-F1
#
_cell.length_a   1.000
_cell.length_b   1.000
_cell.length_c   1.000
_cell.angle_alpha   90.00
_cell.angle_beta   90.00
_cell.angle_gamma   90.00
#
_symmetry.space_group_name_H-M   'P 1'
#
loop_
_entity.id
_entity.type
_entity.pdbx_description
1 polymer ?
#
loop_
_entity_poly.entity_id
_entity_poly.type
_entity_poly.pdbx_seq_one_letter_code
_entity_poly.pdbx_strand_id
1 'polypeptide(L)'
;MGKKSLIINPGSTSTKIGVFEDETLLFDETLRHSTEEIAGYASIVDQKDFRKDIIMNFLKEKDFDIKSLDFIVGRGGMLKPIPGGTYETTDALVEDLKAGVSGQHASNLGGILAREIGDSIGVPSYIVDPVVVDELMPIARYSGVPELPR
;
A
#
# COMPACT_ATOMS: atom_id res chain seq x y z
N MET A 1 -22.80 -5.91 13.60
CA MET A 1 -22.12 -4.63 13.31
C MET A 1 -21.26 -4.89 12.10
N GLY A 2 -21.33 -4.02 11.09
CA GLY A 2 -20.53 -4.17 9.87
C GLY A 2 -19.05 -3.97 10.15
N LYS A 3 -18.20 -4.44 9.23
CA LYS A 3 -16.75 -4.29 9.30
C LYS A 3 -16.28 -3.05 8.55
N LYS A 4 -15.59 -2.14 9.23
CA LYS A 4 -15.06 -0.92 8.61
C LYS A 4 -13.62 -1.07 8.17
N SER A 5 -13.31 -0.59 6.97
CA SER A 5 -11.96 -0.69 6.41
C SER A 5 -11.51 0.58 5.75
N LEU A 6 -10.20 0.84 5.81
CA LEU A 6 -9.52 1.89 5.06
C LEU A 6 -8.66 1.26 3.98
N ILE A 7 -8.88 1.64 2.73
CA ILE A 7 -8.11 1.21 1.57
C ILE A 7 -7.14 2.32 1.18
N ILE A 8 -5.86 1.99 0.98
CA ILE A 8 -4.79 2.94 0.66
C ILE A 8 -4.10 2.51 -0.63
N ASN A 9 -4.15 3.36 -1.65
CA ASN A 9 -3.51 3.12 -2.95
C ASN A 9 -2.60 4.31 -3.34
N PRO A 10 -1.31 4.25 -2.97
CA PRO A 10 -0.34 5.26 -3.38
C PRO A 10 0.02 5.11 -4.87
N GLY A 11 -0.12 6.20 -5.61
CA GLY A 11 0.44 6.39 -6.95
C GLY A 11 1.62 7.37 -6.93
N SER A 12 2.24 7.58 -8.08
CA SER A 12 3.44 8.43 -8.18
C SER A 12 3.20 9.85 -7.65
N THR A 13 2.12 10.51 -8.09
CA THR A 13 1.77 11.90 -7.74
C THR A 13 0.46 12.03 -6.96
N SER A 14 -0.06 10.93 -6.43
CA SER A 14 -1.30 10.94 -5.65
C SER A 14 -1.36 9.77 -4.68
N THR A 15 -2.27 9.83 -3.72
CA THR A 15 -2.69 8.71 -2.89
C THR A 15 -4.22 8.66 -2.94
N LYS A 16 -4.78 7.59 -3.49
CA LYS A 16 -6.22 7.32 -3.34
C LYS A 16 -6.48 6.62 -2.02
N ILE A 17 -7.54 7.03 -1.35
CA ILE A 17 -8.07 6.33 -0.18
C ILE A 17 -9.56 6.08 -0.34
N GLY A 18 -10.06 5.05 0.33
CA GLY A 18 -11.48 4.76 0.43
C GLY A 18 -11.81 4.16 1.78
N VAL A 19 -12.93 4.56 2.37
CA VAL A 19 -13.46 3.97 3.61
C VAL A 19 -14.73 3.22 3.29
N PHE A 20 -14.79 1.97 3.71
CA PHE A 20 -15.91 1.07 3.48
C PHE A 20 -16.49 0.59 4.81
N GLU A 21 -17.79 0.29 4.82
CA GLU A 21 -18.45 -0.55 5.82
C GLU A 21 -19.07 -1.75 5.10
N ASP A 22 -18.51 -2.94 5.36
CA ASP A 22 -18.73 -4.14 4.57
C ASP A 22 -18.50 -3.85 3.07
N GLU A 23 -19.53 -4.00 2.24
CA GLU A 23 -19.48 -3.73 0.79
C GLU A 23 -19.86 -2.28 0.43
N THR A 24 -20.24 -1.47 1.43
CA THR A 24 -20.71 -0.10 1.21
C THR A 24 -19.56 0.88 1.26
N LEU A 25 -19.32 1.60 0.16
CA LEU A 25 -18.40 2.73 0.15
C LEU A 25 -19.01 3.90 0.93
N LEU A 26 -18.37 4.32 2.02
CA LEU A 26 -18.77 5.50 2.78
C LEU A 26 -18.26 6.78 2.12
N PHE A 27 -16.98 6.80 1.74
CA PHE A 27 -16.36 7.85 0.93
C PHE A 27 -15.02 7.40 0.35
N ASP A 28 -14.61 8.01 -0.76
CA ASP A 28 -13.26 7.93 -1.30
C ASP A 28 -12.72 9.32 -1.62
N GLU A 29 -11.40 9.44 -1.72
CA GLU A 29 -10.73 10.68 -2.12
C GLU A 29 -9.42 10.40 -2.85
N THR A 30 -9.06 11.29 -3.77
CA THR A 30 -7.74 11.30 -4.43
C THR A 30 -6.91 12.46 -3.89
N LEU A 31 -6.04 12.17 -2.93
CA LEU A 31 -5.11 13.12 -2.33
C LEU A 31 -3.96 13.36 -3.31
N ARG A 32 -3.92 14.53 -3.95
CA ARG A 32 -2.90 14.87 -4.95
C ARG A 32 -1.70 15.51 -4.27
N HIS A 33 -0.51 15.16 -4.75
CA HIS A 33 0.77 15.67 -4.27
C HIS A 33 1.42 16.45 -5.41
N SER A 34 1.98 17.63 -5.14
CA SER A 34 2.73 18.35 -6.16
C SER A 34 4.05 17.63 -6.47
N THR A 35 4.56 17.83 -7.69
CA THR A 35 5.85 17.24 -8.08
C THR A 35 6.97 17.87 -7.25
N GLU A 36 6.84 19.14 -6.89
CA GLU A 36 7.77 19.90 -6.08
C GLU A 36 7.88 19.33 -4.66
N GLU A 37 6.76 19.00 -4.02
CA GLU A 37 6.76 18.34 -2.71
C GLU A 37 7.41 16.95 -2.77
N ILE A 38 7.05 16.15 -3.78
CA ILE A 38 7.60 14.79 -3.96
C ILE A 38 9.11 14.84 -4.25
N ALA A 39 9.56 15.79 -5.05
CA ALA A 39 10.97 15.95 -5.42
C ALA A 39 11.88 16.30 -4.22
N GLY A 40 11.30 16.75 -3.10
CA GLY A 40 12.03 17.00 -1.86
C GLY A 40 12.51 15.73 -1.12
N TYR A 41 12.03 14.55 -1.52
CA TYR A 41 12.37 13.27 -0.87
C TYR A 41 13.46 12.52 -1.64
N ALA A 42 14.46 12.01 -0.91
CA ALA A 42 15.57 11.27 -1.52
C ALA A 42 15.16 9.88 -2.03
N SER A 43 14.19 9.25 -1.37
CA SER A 43 13.63 7.96 -1.76
C SER A 43 12.11 7.93 -1.65
N ILE A 44 11.50 6.88 -2.21
CA ILE A 44 10.05 6.66 -2.07
C ILE A 44 9.66 6.47 -0.60
N VAL A 45 10.46 5.72 0.17
CA VAL A 45 10.17 5.40 1.57
C VAL A 45 10.16 6.66 2.45
N ASP A 46 10.98 7.66 2.11
CA ASP A 46 11.04 8.92 2.86
C ASP A 46 9.73 9.73 2.77
N GLN A 47 8.88 9.45 1.77
CA GLN A 47 7.56 10.08 1.63
C GLN A 47 6.51 9.53 2.61
N LYS A 48 6.83 8.48 3.40
CA LYS A 48 5.85 7.77 4.22
C LYS A 48 5.11 8.68 5.20
N ASP A 49 5.85 9.51 5.94
CA ASP A 49 5.26 10.33 7.02
C ASP A 49 4.40 11.45 6.42
N PHE A 50 4.89 12.08 5.35
CA PHE A 50 4.12 13.05 4.57
C PHE A 50 2.80 12.48 4.05
N ARG A 51 2.82 11.30 3.41
CA ARG A 51 1.59 10.70 2.87
C ARG A 51 0.63 10.26 3.97
N LYS A 52 1.17 9.76 5.08
CA LYS A 52 0.38 9.40 6.26
C LYS A 52 -0.32 10.63 6.84
N ASP A 53 0.39 11.72 7.04
CA ASP A 53 -0.16 12.95 7.61
C ASP A 53 -1.31 13.50 6.75
N ILE A 54 -1.18 13.47 5.42
CA ILE A 54 -2.27 13.88 4.51
C ILE A 54 -3.50 12.99 4.69
N ILE A 55 -3.33 11.65 4.77
CA ILE A 55 -4.45 10.73 4.99
C ILE A 55 -5.13 11.01 6.34
N MET A 56 -4.34 11.16 7.40
CA MET A 56 -4.85 11.40 8.76
C MET A 56 -5.59 12.73 8.87
N ASN A 57 -5.05 13.78 8.24
CA ASN A 57 -5.69 15.09 8.19
C ASN A 57 -7.01 15.04 7.42
N PHE A 58 -7.06 14.35 6.28
CA PHE A 58 -8.30 14.17 5.53
C PHE A 58 -9.38 13.42 6.32
N LEU A 59 -9.02 12.32 6.99
CA LEU A 59 -9.98 11.57 7.83
C LEU A 59 -10.52 12.47 8.96
N LYS A 60 -9.66 13.29 9.56
CA LYS A 60 -10.05 14.26 10.58
C LYS A 60 -10.97 15.36 10.02
N GLU A 61 -10.71 15.88 8.82
CA GLU A 61 -11.56 16.86 8.14
C GLU A 61 -12.95 16.32 7.83
N LYS A 62 -13.07 15.01 7.58
CA LYS A 62 -14.35 14.29 7.42
C LYS A 62 -15.05 13.98 8.74
N ASP A 63 -14.47 14.38 9.89
CA ASP A 63 -14.93 14.01 11.23
C ASP A 63 -15.08 12.48 11.40
N PHE A 64 -14.20 11.71 10.73
CA PHE A 64 -14.21 10.26 10.78
C PHE A 64 -13.37 9.75 11.95
N ASP A 65 -14.00 8.98 12.85
CA ASP A 65 -13.28 8.31 13.93
C ASP A 65 -12.46 7.13 13.38
N ILE A 66 -11.16 7.35 13.27
CA ILE A 66 -10.22 6.34 12.79
C ILE A 66 -10.21 5.07 13.66
N LYS A 67 -10.53 5.17 14.96
CA LYS A 67 -10.59 4.01 15.86
C LYS A 67 -11.81 3.13 15.61
N SER A 68 -12.74 3.58 14.77
CA SER A 68 -13.88 2.77 14.32
C SER A 68 -13.53 1.79 13.19
N LEU A 69 -12.32 1.85 12.63
CA LEU A 69 -11.84 0.89 11.63
C LEU A 69 -11.59 -0.47 12.27
N ASP A 70 -11.89 -1.55 11.56
CA ASP A 70 -11.57 -2.93 11.95
C ASP A 70 -10.26 -3.43 11.34
N PHE A 71 -9.87 -2.91 10.18
CA PHE A 71 -8.62 -3.24 9.49
C PHE A 71 -8.26 -2.22 8.42
N ILE A 72 -7.02 -2.27 7.94
CA ILE A 72 -6.50 -1.37 6.89
C ILE A 72 -5.89 -2.21 5.78
N VAL A 73 -6.12 -1.81 4.53
CA VAL A 73 -5.60 -2.51 3.35
C VAL A 73 -4.79 -1.55 2.49
N GLY A 74 -3.53 -1.87 2.27
CA GLY A 74 -2.67 -1.18 1.31
C GLY A 74 -2.63 -1.90 -0.03
N ARG A 75 -2.42 -1.18 -1.13
CA ARG A 75 -1.99 -1.80 -2.38
C ARG A 75 -0.63 -2.48 -2.17
N GLY A 76 -0.47 -3.71 -2.65
CA GLY A 76 0.80 -4.42 -2.56
C GLY A 76 1.90 -3.80 -3.45
N GLY A 77 3.12 -3.75 -2.91
CA GLY A 77 4.29 -3.15 -3.55
C GLY A 77 5.20 -4.16 -4.27
N MET A 78 6.43 -3.72 -4.56
CA MET A 78 7.49 -4.47 -5.23
C MET A 78 8.20 -5.42 -4.25
N LEU A 79 7.50 -6.48 -3.85
CA LEU A 79 8.02 -7.57 -3.01
C LEU A 79 8.81 -8.59 -3.85
N LYS A 80 9.32 -9.65 -3.20
CA LYS A 80 9.71 -10.88 -3.91
C LYS A 80 8.47 -11.51 -4.57
N PRO A 81 8.61 -12.26 -5.69
CA PRO A 81 7.49 -12.93 -6.32
C PRO A 81 6.74 -13.84 -5.34
N ILE A 82 5.41 -13.69 -5.28
CA ILE A 82 4.52 -14.50 -4.44
C ILE A 82 3.21 -14.82 -5.21
N PRO A 83 2.43 -15.82 -4.79
CA PRO A 83 1.10 -16.08 -5.37
C PRO A 83 0.12 -14.92 -5.17
N GLY A 84 -1.05 -14.98 -5.82
CA GLY A 84 -2.16 -14.07 -5.52
C GLY A 84 -2.71 -14.28 -4.11
N GLY A 85 -3.27 -13.22 -3.51
CA GLY A 85 -3.95 -13.31 -2.22
C GLY A 85 -3.83 -12.07 -1.33
N THR A 86 -4.37 -12.24 -0.12
CA THR A 86 -4.32 -11.24 0.96
C THR A 86 -3.26 -11.63 1.97
N TYR A 87 -2.32 -10.72 2.22
CA TYR A 87 -1.18 -10.94 3.10
C TYR A 87 -1.18 -9.93 4.24
N GLU A 88 -0.98 -10.39 5.47
CA GLU A 88 -0.74 -9.50 6.60
C GLU A 88 0.58 -8.74 6.41
N THR A 89 0.59 -7.46 6.78
CA THR A 89 1.78 -6.61 6.68
C THR A 89 2.79 -6.88 7.79
N THR A 90 3.33 -8.10 7.83
CA THR A 90 4.35 -8.52 8.80
C THR A 90 5.62 -7.65 8.73
N ASP A 91 6.45 -7.71 9.78
CA ASP A 91 7.71 -6.95 9.83
C ASP A 91 8.61 -7.27 8.63
N ALA A 92 8.73 -8.55 8.27
CA ALA A 92 9.50 -9.00 7.11
C ALA A 92 8.97 -8.43 5.78
N LEU A 93 7.64 -8.36 5.63
CA LEU A 93 7.02 -7.76 4.45
C LEU A 93 7.32 -6.27 4.38
N VAL A 94 7.20 -5.55 5.50
CA VAL A 94 7.49 -4.12 5.59
C VAL A 94 8.97 -3.83 5.32
N GLU A 95 9.88 -4.68 5.80
CA GLU A 95 11.31 -4.59 5.49
C GLU A 95 11.60 -4.77 4.00
N ASP A 96 10.98 -5.76 3.34
CA ASP A 96 11.12 -5.97 1.89
C ASP A 96 10.62 -4.73 1.09
N LEU A 97 9.50 -4.13 1.51
CA LEU A 97 8.97 -2.90 0.88
C LEU A 97 9.90 -1.69 1.07
N LYS A 98 10.49 -1.55 2.26
CA LYS A 98 11.44 -0.46 2.58
C LYS A 98 12.74 -0.62 1.78
N ALA A 99 13.29 -1.83 1.76
CA ALA A 99 14.49 -2.14 0.99
C ALA A 99 14.26 -2.02 -0.53
N GLY A 100 13.01 -2.24 -0.98
CA GLY A 100 12.68 -2.28 -2.40
C GLY A 100 13.38 -3.43 -3.10
N VAL A 101 13.29 -4.63 -2.52
CA VAL A 101 13.98 -5.85 -2.97
C VAL A 101 13.72 -6.22 -4.44
N SER A 102 12.63 -5.71 -5.03
CA SER A 102 12.33 -5.84 -6.46
C SER A 102 12.06 -4.50 -7.15
N GLY A 103 12.52 -3.40 -6.56
CA GLY A 103 12.44 -2.05 -7.10
C GLY A 103 11.80 -1.04 -6.15
N GLN A 104 12.06 0.23 -6.43
CA GLN A 104 11.46 1.36 -5.70
C GLN A 104 10.29 1.92 -6.52
N HIS A 105 9.09 1.87 -5.95
CA HIS A 105 7.89 2.40 -6.58
C HIS A 105 6.92 2.90 -5.51
N ALA A 106 6.11 3.92 -5.82
CA ALA A 106 5.17 4.53 -4.87
C ALA A 106 4.24 3.51 -4.19
N SER A 107 3.87 2.43 -4.89
CA SER A 107 3.06 1.34 -4.33
C SER A 107 3.72 0.63 -3.13
N ASN A 108 5.05 0.73 -2.96
CA ASN A 108 5.73 0.19 -1.77
C ASN A 108 5.23 0.85 -0.48
N LEU A 109 4.78 2.12 -0.57
CA LEU A 109 4.19 2.81 0.56
C LEU A 109 2.84 2.25 0.96
N GLY A 110 2.14 1.48 0.12
CA GLY A 110 0.80 0.98 0.41
C GLY A 110 0.79 0.11 1.67
N GLY A 111 1.61 -0.95 1.69
CA GLY A 111 1.76 -1.82 2.84
C GLY A 111 2.39 -1.12 4.06
N ILE A 112 3.35 -0.22 3.84
CA ILE A 112 3.99 0.55 4.93
C ILE A 112 2.98 1.45 5.64
N LEU A 113 2.19 2.22 4.88
CA LEU A 113 1.16 3.12 5.42
C LEU A 113 0.05 2.34 6.12
N ALA A 114 -0.40 1.22 5.52
CA ALA A 114 -1.40 0.37 6.13
C ALA A 114 -0.93 -0.16 7.49
N ARG A 115 0.33 -0.61 7.58
CA ARG A 115 0.93 -1.06 8.84
C ARG A 115 1.02 0.05 9.87
N GLU A 116 1.58 1.20 9.50
CA GLU A 116 1.77 2.30 10.45
C GLU A 116 0.45 2.86 11.01
N ILE A 117 -0.57 2.99 10.17
CA ILE A 117 -1.87 3.47 10.63
C ILE A 117 -2.55 2.37 11.46
N GLY A 118 -2.48 1.10 11.04
CA GLY A 118 -3.07 -0.04 11.75
C GLY A 118 -2.51 -0.19 13.15
N ASP A 119 -1.19 -0.15 13.28
CA ASP A 119 -0.48 -0.21 14.56
C ASP A 119 -0.87 0.96 15.47
N SER A 120 -1.08 2.16 14.92
CA SER A 120 -1.42 3.36 15.71
C SER A 120 -2.80 3.29 16.38
N ILE A 121 -3.70 2.44 15.87
CA ILE A 121 -5.06 2.24 16.40
C ILE A 121 -5.29 0.82 16.91
N GLY A 122 -4.30 -0.07 16.79
CA GLY A 122 -4.34 -1.45 17.28
C GLY A 122 -5.19 -2.40 16.43
N VAL A 123 -5.24 -2.20 15.10
CA VAL A 123 -6.01 -3.06 14.17
C VAL A 123 -5.10 -3.73 13.14
N PRO A 124 -5.46 -4.92 12.64
CA PRO A 124 -4.65 -5.60 11.65
C PRO A 124 -4.61 -4.84 10.32
N SER A 125 -3.56 -5.11 9.55
CA SER A 125 -3.33 -4.46 8.28
C SER A 125 -2.77 -5.42 7.24
N TYR A 126 -3.22 -5.25 6.00
CA TYR A 126 -3.01 -6.19 4.92
C TYR A 126 -2.55 -5.50 3.64
N ILE A 127 -1.97 -6.29 2.74
CA ILE A 127 -1.93 -5.98 1.31
C ILE A 127 -2.74 -7.03 0.54
N VAL A 128 -3.19 -6.67 -0.65
CA VAL A 128 -3.89 -7.58 -1.58
C VAL A 128 -3.18 -7.53 -2.92
N ASP A 129 -2.99 -8.71 -3.53
CA ASP A 129 -2.48 -8.93 -4.88
C ASP A 129 -1.36 -7.94 -5.27
N PRO A 130 -0.15 -8.10 -4.68
CA PRO A 130 0.95 -7.20 -4.99
C PRO A 130 1.30 -7.21 -6.47
N VAL A 131 1.94 -6.14 -6.93
CA VAL A 131 2.33 -5.97 -8.35
C VAL A 131 3.34 -7.02 -8.84
N VAL A 132 3.83 -7.89 -7.95
CA VAL A 132 4.78 -8.97 -8.21
C VAL A 132 4.13 -10.37 -8.12
N VAL A 133 2.80 -10.46 -8.17
CA VAL A 133 2.11 -11.76 -8.24
C VAL A 133 2.67 -12.57 -9.40
N ASP A 134 3.12 -13.80 -9.11
CA ASP A 134 3.71 -14.70 -10.08
C ASP A 134 3.06 -16.09 -10.01
N GLU A 135 2.16 -16.33 -10.96
CA GLU A 135 1.48 -17.60 -11.19
C GLU A 135 1.74 -18.08 -12.63
N LEU A 136 2.83 -17.62 -13.24
CA LEU A 136 3.18 -17.97 -14.61
C LEU A 136 3.59 -19.44 -14.70
N MET A 137 3.08 -20.12 -15.73
CA MET A 137 3.56 -21.45 -16.10
C MET A 137 5.06 -21.38 -16.43
N PRO A 138 5.85 -22.43 -16.11
CA PRO A 138 7.29 -22.44 -16.40
C PRO A 138 7.62 -22.11 -17.87
N ILE A 139 6.82 -22.57 -18.83
CA ILE A 139 7.02 -22.30 -20.27
C ILE A 139 6.98 -20.80 -20.63
N ALA A 140 6.33 -19.97 -19.82
CA ALA A 140 6.25 -18.53 -20.03
C ALA A 140 7.48 -17.77 -19.51
N ARG A 141 8.41 -18.45 -18.82
CA ARG A 141 9.63 -17.82 -18.26
C ARG A 141 10.76 -17.72 -19.27
N TYR A 142 10.75 -18.54 -20.33
CA TYR A 142 11.77 -18.52 -21.36
C TYR A 142 11.77 -17.18 -22.12
N SER A 143 12.77 -16.36 -21.84
CA SER A 143 12.96 -15.05 -22.47
C SER A 143 13.66 -15.09 -23.84
N GLY A 144 14.37 -16.18 -24.16
CA GLY A 144 15.22 -16.30 -25.34
C GLY A 144 16.62 -15.66 -25.20
N VAL A 145 16.92 -15.04 -24.06
CA VAL A 145 18.21 -14.40 -23.76
C VAL A 145 18.86 -15.17 -22.57
N PRO A 146 20.05 -15.79 -22.74
CA PRO A 146 20.66 -16.63 -21.71
C PRO A 146 20.87 -15.96 -20.34
N GLU A 147 21.05 -14.64 -20.30
CA GLU A 147 21.29 -13.83 -19.11
C GLU A 147 20.01 -13.49 -18.32
N LEU A 148 18.83 -13.72 -18.91
CA LEU A 148 17.54 -13.51 -18.30
C LEU A 148 16.93 -14.84 -17.83
N PRO A 149 15.88 -14.82 -16.99
CA PRO A 149 15.21 -16.03 -16.54
C PRO A 149 14.86 -16.97 -17.72
N ARG A 150 14.98 -18.27 -17.43
CA ARG A 150 14.55 -19.38 -18.28
C ARG A 150 13.37 -20.07 -17.62
#